data_AF-A0A521M551-F1
#
_entry.id   AF-A0A521M551-F1
#
_cell.length_a   1.000
_cell.length_b   1.000
_cell.length_c   1.000
_cell.angle_alpha   90.00
_cell.angle_beta   90.00
_cell.angle_gamma   90.00
#
_symmetry.space_group_name_H-M   'P 1'
#
loop_
_entity.id
_entity.type
_entity.pdbx_description
1 polymer ?
#
loop_
_entity_poly.entity_id
_entity_poly.type
_entity_poly.pdbx_seq_one_letter_code
_entity_poly.pdbx_strand_id
1 'polypeptide(L)'
;MFARQIDTEFSSGVRALLHAPETGIAAQSGEAALEAIASALPALNELKERTLSQAMGPRQRGIFEPLIETRLDWAAGTLGRLAERATVEVDDASVTARIASLRQDAAAAWHDPAHLRRLGRTTVEELRYQGERRGWEPAETDARVRGSLSDLYAGAVETAIGQDDLDGAAGLYEHARAIIDPERQAAINRRFVRAREVAVYRDIDRHLAGIPIEPAGPPGLEIFQSRAAELAPDDASNEVQVRIAKVAEHAHRHAERQWSRQQAEAGIAAFDWIGKNPDRSFLAIPPDIRDWLAADQWRGLEAFYIDGRLRTDRDLFERLDWQMIYEPDTFAAADLNRHRLSLNDADHARFAGAQKAIVEGRIEPVLARYNRLRRGIDWALQVQGVETDSAEASEARVDARNRLDGFDVIEGRAPTGVDIDTIVAQSTDPAVPGGGHLVPVAAGDLKCVGGSCTRGGSRGTTGMYHMEGKNLCRSCAVKQLGMENSPADELMKTLKEFEKR
;
A
#
# COMPACT_ATOMS: atom_id res chain seq x y z
N MET A 1 -67.69 -17.75 -43.80
CA MET A 1 -66.95 -17.84 -42.52
C MET A 1 -65.48 -17.43 -42.67
N PHE A 2 -64.81 -17.74 -43.79
CA PHE A 2 -63.41 -17.42 -44.06
C PHE A 2 -63.03 -15.93 -44.04
N ALA A 3 -63.91 -15.06 -44.55
CA ALA A 3 -63.64 -13.63 -44.71
C ALA A 3 -63.35 -12.87 -43.38
N ARG A 4 -64.17 -13.10 -42.37
CA ARG A 4 -64.04 -12.44 -41.06
C ARG A 4 -62.77 -12.89 -40.34
N GLN A 5 -62.34 -14.12 -40.57
CA GLN A 5 -61.12 -14.67 -39.98
C GLN A 5 -59.88 -13.97 -40.56
N ILE A 6 -59.80 -13.84 -41.88
CA ILE A 6 -58.70 -13.14 -42.57
C ILE A 6 -58.57 -11.68 -42.09
N ASP A 7 -59.69 -10.94 -41.96
CA ASP A 7 -59.68 -9.57 -41.42
C ASP A 7 -59.23 -9.51 -39.94
N THR A 8 -59.65 -10.49 -39.12
CA THR A 8 -59.24 -10.57 -37.71
C THR A 8 -57.76 -10.83 -37.58
N GLU A 9 -57.21 -11.73 -38.41
CA GLU A 9 -55.79 -12.05 -38.45
C GLU A 9 -54.95 -10.85 -38.89
N PHE A 10 -55.34 -10.14 -39.95
CA PHE A 10 -54.68 -8.91 -40.38
C PHE A 10 -54.72 -7.83 -39.29
N SER A 11 -55.89 -7.61 -38.68
CA SER A 11 -56.05 -6.64 -37.59
C SER A 11 -55.19 -6.97 -36.37
N SER A 12 -55.08 -8.26 -36.03
CA SER A 12 -54.22 -8.74 -34.95
C SER A 12 -52.75 -8.50 -35.29
N GLY A 13 -52.32 -8.75 -36.53
CA GLY A 13 -50.97 -8.48 -37.00
C GLY A 13 -50.59 -7.00 -36.92
N VAL A 14 -51.46 -6.11 -37.41
CA VAL A 14 -51.26 -4.65 -37.30
C VAL A 14 -51.18 -4.22 -35.83
N ARG A 15 -52.09 -4.71 -34.98
CA ARG A 15 -52.08 -4.37 -33.54
C ARG A 15 -50.84 -4.90 -32.84
N ALA A 16 -50.39 -6.11 -33.14
CA ALA A 16 -49.17 -6.67 -32.57
C ALA A 16 -47.94 -5.84 -32.96
N LEU A 17 -47.83 -5.45 -34.23
CA LEU A 17 -46.72 -4.62 -34.72
C LEU A 17 -46.70 -3.24 -34.04
N LEU A 18 -47.85 -2.59 -33.90
CA LEU A 18 -47.92 -1.22 -33.36
C LEU A 18 -47.95 -1.17 -31.84
N HIS A 19 -48.63 -2.10 -31.18
CA HIS A 19 -49.07 -1.97 -29.79
C HIS A 19 -48.78 -3.20 -28.93
N ALA A 20 -47.96 -4.16 -29.37
CA ALA A 20 -47.46 -5.18 -28.45
C ALA A 20 -46.72 -4.52 -27.28
N PRO A 21 -46.98 -4.90 -26.02
CA PRO A 21 -46.48 -4.16 -24.84
C PRO A 21 -44.96 -4.05 -24.74
N GLU A 22 -44.22 -5.04 -25.26
CA GLU A 22 -42.76 -5.10 -25.14
C GLU A 22 -42.05 -4.91 -26.48
N THR A 23 -42.67 -5.36 -27.57
CA THR A 23 -42.05 -5.43 -28.91
C THR A 23 -42.72 -4.51 -29.92
N GLY A 24 -43.87 -3.92 -29.57
CA GLY A 24 -44.60 -3.03 -30.44
C GLY A 24 -43.90 -1.68 -30.54
N ILE A 25 -44.08 -1.01 -31.67
CA ILE A 25 -43.43 0.29 -31.94
C ILE A 25 -43.81 1.33 -30.88
N ALA A 26 -45.05 1.32 -30.39
CA ALA A 26 -45.51 2.24 -29.36
C ALA A 26 -44.84 2.02 -27.98
N ALA A 27 -44.16 0.89 -27.77
CA ALA A 27 -43.39 0.63 -26.55
C ALA A 27 -41.94 1.16 -26.63
N GLN A 28 -41.49 1.56 -27.83
CA GLN A 28 -40.15 2.11 -28.05
C GLN A 28 -40.13 3.63 -27.88
N SER A 29 -38.95 4.21 -27.69
CA SER A 29 -38.72 5.65 -27.53
C SER A 29 -37.49 6.12 -28.31
N GLY A 30 -37.40 7.43 -28.56
CA GLY A 30 -36.24 8.06 -29.21
C GLY A 30 -35.83 7.42 -30.54
N GLU A 31 -34.52 7.20 -30.73
CA GLU A 31 -33.95 6.65 -31.97
C GLU A 31 -34.46 5.25 -32.30
N ALA A 32 -34.61 4.39 -31.29
CA ALA A 32 -35.13 3.03 -31.48
C ALA A 32 -36.54 3.04 -32.08
N ALA A 33 -37.40 3.95 -31.59
CA ALA A 33 -38.74 4.12 -32.16
C ALA A 33 -38.68 4.57 -33.63
N LEU A 34 -37.78 5.48 -34.00
CA LEU A 34 -37.62 5.92 -35.39
C LEU A 34 -37.15 4.78 -36.31
N GLU A 35 -36.18 3.98 -35.86
CA GLU A 35 -35.71 2.79 -36.59
C GLU A 35 -36.81 1.74 -36.75
N ALA A 36 -37.60 1.51 -35.70
CA ALA A 36 -38.72 0.58 -35.73
C ALA A 36 -39.85 1.07 -36.65
N ILE A 37 -40.12 2.38 -36.70
CA ILE A 37 -41.08 2.99 -37.64
C ILE A 37 -40.61 2.83 -39.08
N ALA A 38 -39.32 3.08 -39.36
CA ALA A 38 -38.76 2.87 -40.70
C ALA A 38 -38.91 1.41 -41.17
N SER A 39 -38.81 0.46 -40.24
CA SER A 39 -38.99 -0.98 -40.49
C SER A 39 -40.46 -1.42 -40.55
N ALA A 40 -41.39 -0.60 -40.06
CA ALA A 40 -42.82 -0.92 -39.95
C ALA A 40 -43.53 -0.93 -41.29
N LEU A 41 -43.20 0.01 -42.19
CA LEU A 41 -43.87 0.14 -43.49
C LEU A 41 -43.66 -1.10 -44.38
N PRO A 42 -42.43 -1.64 -44.53
CA PRO A 42 -42.23 -2.93 -45.20
C PRO A 42 -43.00 -4.07 -44.55
N ALA A 43 -43.01 -4.16 -43.21
CA ALA A 43 -43.70 -5.22 -42.49
C ALA A 43 -45.23 -5.16 -42.66
N LEU A 44 -45.81 -3.96 -42.68
CA LEU A 44 -47.23 -3.74 -42.98
C LEU A 44 -47.58 -4.13 -44.42
N ASN A 45 -46.71 -3.81 -45.38
CA ASN A 45 -46.91 -4.21 -46.77
C ASN A 45 -46.80 -5.73 -46.95
N GLU A 46 -45.83 -6.38 -46.30
CA GLU A 46 -45.71 -7.84 -46.31
C GLU A 46 -46.95 -8.50 -45.67
N LEU A 47 -47.45 -7.94 -44.57
CA LEU A 47 -48.69 -8.41 -43.94
C LEU A 47 -49.88 -8.28 -44.90
N LYS A 48 -50.00 -7.16 -45.62
CA LYS A 48 -51.02 -6.96 -46.67
C LYS A 48 -50.92 -8.03 -47.75
N GLU A 49 -49.75 -8.21 -48.36
CA GLU A 49 -49.54 -9.19 -49.44
C GLU A 49 -49.86 -10.62 -48.97
N ARG A 50 -49.40 -10.99 -47.77
CA ARG A 50 -49.68 -12.29 -47.16
C ARG A 50 -51.19 -12.50 -46.98
N THR A 51 -51.90 -11.50 -46.45
CA THR A 51 -53.35 -11.57 -46.23
C THR A 51 -54.13 -11.62 -47.56
N LEU A 52 -53.74 -10.84 -48.57
CA LEU A 52 -54.37 -10.87 -49.90
C LEU A 52 -54.13 -12.19 -50.66
N SER A 53 -52.99 -12.84 -50.42
CA SER A 53 -52.66 -14.15 -51.00
C SER A 53 -53.61 -15.26 -50.51
N GLN A 54 -54.15 -15.13 -49.30
CA GLN A 54 -55.07 -16.09 -48.68
C GLN A 54 -56.52 -15.97 -49.18
N ALA A 55 -56.88 -14.88 -49.87
CA ALA A 55 -58.23 -14.70 -50.41
C ALA A 55 -58.46 -15.60 -51.65
N MET A 56 -59.47 -16.46 -51.61
CA MET A 56 -59.82 -17.39 -52.69
C MET A 56 -60.58 -16.69 -53.82
N GLY A 57 -59.82 -16.11 -54.75
CA GLY A 57 -60.31 -15.63 -56.04
C GLY A 57 -60.54 -14.11 -56.13
N PRO A 58 -60.66 -13.56 -57.36
CA PRO A 58 -60.65 -12.11 -57.61
C PRO A 58 -61.75 -11.33 -56.89
N ARG A 59 -62.94 -11.94 -56.75
CA ARG A 59 -64.09 -11.31 -56.08
C ARG A 59 -63.86 -11.11 -54.58
N GLN A 60 -63.16 -12.04 -53.92
CA GLN A 60 -62.84 -11.89 -52.51
C GLN A 60 -61.77 -10.81 -52.30
N ARG A 61 -60.72 -10.81 -53.14
CA ARG A 61 -59.69 -9.75 -53.11
C ARG A 61 -60.28 -8.36 -53.30
N GLY A 62 -61.16 -8.17 -54.28
CA GLY A 62 -61.81 -6.87 -54.53
C GLY A 62 -62.70 -6.37 -53.39
N ILE A 63 -63.12 -7.23 -52.45
CA ILE A 63 -63.84 -6.84 -51.23
C ILE A 63 -62.86 -6.54 -50.07
N PHE A 64 -61.75 -7.29 -49.99
CA PHE A 64 -60.79 -7.18 -48.89
C PHE A 64 -59.82 -6.03 -49.02
N GLU A 65 -59.36 -5.77 -50.24
CA GLU A 65 -58.32 -4.78 -50.49
C GLU A 65 -58.71 -3.39 -49.94
N PRO A 66 -59.92 -2.83 -50.19
CA PRO A 66 -60.31 -1.54 -49.61
C PRO A 66 -60.33 -1.49 -48.07
N LEU A 67 -60.67 -2.62 -47.42
CA LEU A 67 -60.69 -2.71 -45.95
C LEU A 67 -59.26 -2.74 -45.38
N ILE A 68 -58.37 -3.48 -46.05
CA ILE A 68 -56.95 -3.53 -45.68
C ILE A 68 -56.34 -2.13 -45.86
N GLU A 69 -56.59 -1.45 -46.98
CA GLU A 69 -56.11 -0.09 -47.20
C GLU A 69 -56.58 0.88 -46.12
N THR A 70 -57.87 0.83 -45.75
CA THR A 70 -58.40 1.69 -44.67
C THR A 70 -57.68 1.47 -43.33
N ARG A 71 -57.31 0.21 -43.02
CA ARG A 71 -56.56 -0.12 -41.81
C ARG A 71 -55.10 0.28 -41.89
N LEU A 72 -54.49 0.19 -43.07
CA LEU A 72 -53.13 0.67 -43.32
C LEU A 72 -53.04 2.18 -43.22
N ASP A 73 -54.03 2.92 -43.71
CA ASP A 73 -54.12 4.38 -43.54
C ASP A 73 -54.17 4.76 -42.04
N TRP A 74 -54.97 4.04 -41.25
CA TRP A 74 -55.01 4.23 -39.81
C TRP A 74 -53.67 3.90 -39.13
N ALA A 75 -53.02 2.82 -39.55
CA ALA A 75 -51.71 2.42 -39.05
C ALA A 75 -50.65 3.47 -39.40
N ALA A 76 -50.65 3.99 -40.64
CA ALA A 76 -49.76 5.04 -41.10
C ALA A 76 -49.96 6.35 -40.30
N GLY A 77 -51.21 6.75 -40.05
CA GLY A 77 -51.50 7.90 -39.19
C GLY A 77 -51.03 7.72 -37.73
N THR A 78 -51.04 6.49 -37.22
CA THR A 78 -50.49 6.16 -35.90
C THR A 78 -48.97 6.19 -35.89
N LEU A 79 -48.32 5.62 -36.91
CA LEU A 79 -46.88 5.68 -37.11
C LEU A 79 -46.40 7.13 -37.22
N GLY A 80 -47.14 8.00 -37.92
CA GLY A 80 -46.83 9.43 -38.03
C GLY A 80 -46.77 10.13 -36.66
N ARG A 81 -47.78 9.93 -35.81
CA ARG A 81 -47.79 10.48 -34.44
C ARG A 81 -46.67 9.92 -33.56
N LEU A 82 -46.36 8.64 -33.70
CA LEU A 82 -45.23 8.01 -32.99
C LEU A 82 -43.89 8.58 -33.46
N ALA A 83 -43.73 8.82 -34.76
CA ALA A 83 -42.54 9.42 -35.35
C ALA A 83 -42.32 10.86 -34.86
N GLU A 84 -43.39 11.67 -34.83
CA GLU A 84 -43.33 13.04 -34.30
C GLU A 84 -42.88 13.05 -32.84
N ARG A 85 -43.48 12.19 -32.00
CA ARG A 85 -43.08 12.06 -30.59
C ARG A 85 -41.62 11.61 -30.45
N ALA A 86 -41.22 10.57 -31.16
CA ALA A 86 -39.86 10.04 -31.09
C ALA A 86 -38.82 11.07 -31.55
N THR A 87 -39.12 11.82 -32.61
CA THR A 87 -38.27 12.93 -33.09
C THR A 87 -38.12 13.99 -32.01
N VAL A 88 -39.22 14.36 -31.33
CA VAL A 88 -39.16 15.34 -30.23
C VAL A 88 -38.25 14.85 -29.10
N GLU A 89 -38.36 13.58 -28.72
CA GLU A 89 -37.54 12.94 -27.68
C GLU A 89 -36.04 12.91 -28.05
N VAL A 90 -35.69 12.58 -29.30
CA VAL A 90 -34.30 12.57 -29.79
C VAL A 90 -33.69 13.97 -29.73
N ASP A 91 -34.40 14.97 -30.25
CA ASP A 91 -33.96 16.37 -30.21
C ASP A 91 -33.77 16.88 -28.77
N ASP A 92 -34.64 16.48 -27.84
CA ASP A 92 -34.51 16.85 -26.42
C ASP A 92 -33.28 16.23 -25.77
N ALA A 93 -33.00 14.96 -26.08
CA ALA A 93 -31.78 14.30 -25.64
C ALA A 93 -30.53 14.99 -26.21
N SER A 94 -30.57 15.39 -27.48
CA SER A 94 -29.49 16.13 -28.15
C SER A 94 -29.23 17.50 -27.52
N VAL A 95 -30.27 18.30 -27.25
CA VAL A 95 -30.14 19.58 -26.53
C VAL A 95 -29.55 19.37 -25.14
N THR A 96 -30.04 18.37 -24.40
CA THR A 96 -29.52 18.04 -23.07
C THR A 96 -28.03 17.69 -23.11
N ALA A 97 -27.62 16.87 -24.08
CA ALA A 97 -26.21 16.50 -24.28
C ALA A 97 -25.35 17.72 -24.64
N ARG A 98 -25.84 18.61 -25.52
CA ARG A 98 -25.13 19.85 -25.88
C ARG A 98 -24.96 20.78 -24.67
N ILE A 99 -25.99 20.97 -23.86
CA ILE A 99 -25.90 21.77 -22.63
C ILE A 99 -24.90 21.14 -21.65
N ALA A 100 -24.88 19.81 -21.50
CA ALA A 100 -23.89 19.13 -20.68
C ALA A 100 -22.46 19.35 -21.20
N SER A 101 -22.24 19.28 -22.53
CA SER A 101 -20.95 19.60 -23.16
C SER A 101 -20.53 21.04 -22.89
N LEU A 102 -21.44 22.02 -23.06
CA LEU A 102 -21.15 23.43 -22.79
C LEU A 102 -20.74 23.67 -21.33
N ARG A 103 -21.30 22.91 -20.38
CA ARG A 103 -20.90 22.98 -18.96
C ARG A 103 -19.50 22.40 -18.74
N GLN A 104 -19.15 21.31 -19.43
CA GLN A 104 -17.80 20.74 -19.38
C GLN A 104 -16.78 21.71 -20.01
N ASP A 105 -17.12 22.31 -21.15
CA ASP A 105 -16.28 23.32 -21.82
C ASP A 105 -16.10 24.55 -20.92
N ALA A 106 -17.15 24.99 -20.23
CA ALA A 106 -17.07 26.08 -19.26
C ALA A 106 -16.16 25.72 -18.07
N ALA A 107 -16.26 24.48 -17.57
CA ALA A 107 -15.35 23.98 -16.55
C ALA A 107 -13.90 23.87 -17.06
N ALA A 108 -13.66 23.66 -18.35
CA ALA A 108 -12.31 23.63 -18.92
C ALA A 108 -11.76 25.05 -19.20
N ALA A 109 -12.63 25.99 -19.55
CA ALA A 109 -12.31 27.36 -19.95
C ALA A 109 -12.62 28.40 -18.85
N TRP A 110 -12.61 28.01 -17.57
CA TRP A 110 -12.97 28.87 -16.46
C TRP A 110 -12.12 30.15 -16.36
N HIS A 111 -10.90 30.11 -16.88
CA HIS A 111 -9.92 31.21 -16.91
C HIS A 111 -10.17 32.23 -18.03
N ASP A 112 -11.11 31.99 -18.96
CA ASP A 112 -11.47 32.95 -20.03
C ASP A 112 -12.93 33.43 -19.87
N PRO A 113 -13.16 34.55 -19.17
CA PRO A 113 -14.51 35.13 -19.01
C PRO A 113 -15.20 35.51 -20.32
N ALA A 114 -14.45 35.78 -21.41
CA ALA A 114 -15.05 36.05 -22.70
C ALA A 114 -15.57 34.75 -23.34
N HIS A 115 -14.84 33.63 -23.19
CA HIS A 115 -15.30 32.31 -23.61
C HIS A 115 -16.51 31.85 -22.81
N LEU A 116 -16.51 32.00 -21.48
CA LEU A 116 -17.67 31.65 -20.64
C LEU A 116 -18.92 32.42 -21.05
N ARG A 117 -18.81 33.71 -21.38
CA ARG A 117 -19.94 34.50 -21.90
C ARG A 117 -20.47 33.96 -23.23
N ARG A 118 -19.59 33.47 -24.12
CA ARG A 118 -20.02 32.82 -25.37
C ARG A 118 -20.79 31.54 -25.08
N LEU A 119 -20.25 30.66 -24.24
CA LEU A 119 -20.90 29.39 -23.86
C LEU A 119 -22.26 29.63 -23.17
N GLY A 120 -22.34 30.64 -22.30
CA GLY A 120 -23.58 31.05 -21.67
C GLY A 120 -24.64 31.52 -22.67
N ARG A 121 -24.26 32.32 -23.69
CA ARG A 121 -25.19 32.70 -24.77
C ARG A 121 -25.69 31.50 -25.55
N THR A 122 -24.81 30.57 -25.91
CA THR A 122 -25.20 29.33 -26.61
C THR A 122 -26.16 28.50 -25.75
N THR A 123 -25.94 28.41 -24.44
CA THR A 123 -26.88 27.71 -23.52
C THR A 123 -28.26 28.37 -23.50
N VAL A 124 -28.32 29.71 -23.53
CA VAL A 124 -29.57 30.45 -23.61
C VAL A 124 -30.30 30.16 -24.93
N GLU A 125 -29.58 30.17 -26.06
CA GLU A 125 -30.14 29.89 -27.39
C GLU A 125 -30.71 28.47 -27.48
N GLU A 126 -29.97 27.47 -27.00
CA GLU A 126 -30.41 26.07 -26.97
C GLU A 126 -31.69 25.86 -26.13
N LEU A 127 -31.77 26.48 -24.95
CA LEU A 127 -32.94 26.35 -24.08
C LEU A 127 -34.16 27.12 -24.60
N ARG A 128 -33.96 28.25 -25.27
CA ARG A 128 -35.05 28.98 -25.93
C ARG A 128 -35.60 28.19 -27.11
N TYR A 129 -34.72 27.61 -27.94
CA TYR A 129 -35.12 26.70 -29.00
C TYR A 129 -35.93 25.52 -28.46
N GLN A 130 -35.48 24.91 -27.36
CA GLN A 130 -36.22 23.83 -26.70
C GLN A 130 -37.59 24.30 -26.18
N GLY A 131 -37.65 25.49 -25.58
CA GLY A 131 -38.89 26.07 -25.08
C GLY A 131 -39.91 26.37 -26.17
N GLU A 132 -39.48 26.96 -27.29
CA GLU A 132 -40.33 27.20 -28.46
C GLU A 132 -40.90 25.88 -29.02
N ARG A 133 -40.04 24.87 -29.16
CA ARG A 133 -40.45 23.56 -29.68
C ARG A 133 -41.41 22.80 -28.76
N ARG A 134 -41.23 22.93 -27.44
CA ARG A 134 -42.11 22.29 -26.43
C ARG A 134 -43.33 23.13 -26.05
N GLY A 135 -43.44 24.36 -26.55
CA GLY A 135 -44.52 25.28 -26.17
C GLY A 135 -44.47 25.67 -24.69
N TRP A 136 -43.26 25.81 -24.11
CA TRP A 136 -43.11 26.32 -22.76
C TRP A 136 -43.57 27.77 -22.67
N GLU A 137 -44.22 28.11 -21.55
CA GLU A 137 -44.50 29.50 -21.23
C GLU A 137 -43.18 30.29 -21.09
N PRO A 138 -43.14 31.59 -21.43
CA PRO A 138 -41.92 32.39 -21.33
C PRO A 138 -41.29 32.35 -19.94
N ALA A 139 -42.11 32.35 -18.88
CA ALA A 139 -41.64 32.27 -17.50
C ALA A 139 -40.95 30.93 -17.16
N GLU A 140 -41.43 29.81 -17.74
CA GLU A 140 -40.78 28.51 -17.57
C GLU A 140 -39.44 28.48 -18.30
N THR A 141 -39.40 28.98 -19.54
CA THR A 141 -38.16 29.07 -20.33
C THR A 141 -37.10 29.91 -19.60
N ASP A 142 -37.48 31.08 -19.08
CA ASP A 142 -36.58 31.95 -18.33
C ASP A 142 -36.11 31.31 -17.01
N ALA A 143 -36.94 30.53 -16.33
CA ALA A 143 -36.53 29.79 -15.14
C ALA A 143 -35.48 28.72 -15.49
N ARG A 144 -35.68 27.94 -16.56
CA ARG A 144 -34.73 26.92 -17.03
C ARG A 144 -33.41 27.52 -17.51
N VAL A 145 -33.47 28.65 -18.21
CA VAL A 145 -32.30 29.42 -18.64
C VAL A 145 -31.49 29.89 -17.43
N ARG A 146 -32.14 30.51 -16.43
CA ARG A 146 -31.45 30.95 -15.20
C ARG A 146 -30.80 29.79 -14.45
N GLY A 147 -31.51 28.68 -14.28
CA GLY A 147 -30.96 27.47 -13.66
C GLY A 147 -29.74 26.93 -14.39
N SER A 148 -29.79 26.85 -15.72
CA SER A 148 -28.67 26.34 -16.51
C SER A 148 -27.46 27.27 -16.58
N LEU A 149 -27.68 28.59 -16.61
CA LEU A 149 -26.61 29.57 -16.50
C LEU A 149 -25.96 29.53 -15.11
N SER A 150 -26.77 29.40 -14.04
CA SER A 150 -26.26 29.21 -12.68
C SER A 150 -25.37 27.97 -12.61
N ASP A 151 -25.82 26.81 -13.12
CA ASP A 151 -25.02 25.59 -13.15
C ASP A 151 -23.71 25.76 -13.94
N LEU A 152 -23.75 26.44 -15.09
CA LEU A 152 -22.58 26.67 -15.93
C LEU A 152 -21.51 27.49 -15.20
N TYR A 153 -21.89 28.65 -14.65
CA TYR A 153 -20.93 29.51 -13.95
C TYR A 153 -20.50 28.94 -12.60
N ALA A 154 -21.42 28.34 -11.83
CA ALA A 154 -21.07 27.67 -10.58
C ALA A 154 -20.08 26.53 -10.82
N GLY A 155 -20.29 25.70 -11.85
CA GLY A 155 -19.37 24.64 -12.23
C GLY A 155 -17.96 25.14 -12.57
N ALA A 156 -17.86 26.25 -13.31
CA ALA A 156 -16.57 26.88 -13.62
C ALA A 156 -15.86 27.41 -12.37
N VAL A 157 -16.57 28.10 -11.47
CA VAL A 157 -16.02 28.57 -10.18
C VAL A 157 -15.56 27.39 -9.32
N GLU A 158 -16.40 26.36 -9.19
CA GLU A 158 -16.07 25.16 -8.43
C GLU A 158 -14.84 24.44 -8.98
N THR A 159 -14.67 24.44 -10.31
CA THR A 159 -13.48 23.88 -10.97
C THR A 159 -12.23 24.71 -10.68
N ALA A 160 -12.31 26.04 -10.74
CA ALA A 160 -11.22 26.93 -10.37
C ALA A 160 -10.78 26.73 -8.90
N ILE A 161 -11.72 26.60 -7.97
CA ILE A 161 -11.44 26.24 -6.56
C ILE A 161 -10.73 24.87 -6.49
N GLY A 162 -11.20 23.87 -7.24
CA GLY A 162 -10.60 22.54 -7.28
C GLY A 162 -9.19 22.50 -7.87
N GLN A 163 -8.85 23.47 -8.74
CA GLN A 163 -7.51 23.67 -9.29
C GLN A 163 -6.62 24.57 -8.43
N ASP A 164 -7.09 24.96 -7.24
CA ASP A 164 -6.36 25.79 -6.27
C ASP A 164 -6.04 27.22 -6.77
N ASP A 165 -6.71 27.69 -7.83
CA ASP A 165 -6.68 29.11 -8.23
C ASP A 165 -7.80 29.87 -7.50
N LEU A 166 -7.56 30.18 -6.23
CA LEU A 166 -8.54 30.86 -5.38
C LEU A 166 -8.81 32.31 -5.83
N ASP A 167 -7.82 32.98 -6.40
CA ASP A 167 -7.94 34.36 -6.87
C ASP A 167 -8.75 34.42 -8.18
N GLY A 168 -8.43 33.54 -9.14
CA GLY A 168 -9.19 33.37 -10.37
C GLY A 168 -10.63 32.93 -10.09
N ALA A 169 -10.83 31.98 -9.18
CA ALA A 169 -12.15 31.55 -8.74
C ALA A 169 -12.93 32.70 -8.10
N ALA A 170 -12.32 33.51 -7.23
CA ALA A 170 -12.98 34.63 -6.58
C ALA A 170 -13.38 35.72 -7.59
N GLY A 171 -12.50 36.06 -8.53
CA GLY A 171 -12.80 37.00 -9.61
C GLY A 171 -13.95 36.53 -10.49
N LEU A 172 -13.97 35.23 -10.85
CA LEU A 172 -15.06 34.64 -11.61
C LEU A 172 -16.38 34.61 -10.81
N TYR A 173 -16.31 34.26 -9.53
CA TYR A 173 -17.47 34.21 -8.66
C TYR A 173 -18.13 35.58 -8.52
N GLU A 174 -17.35 36.64 -8.28
CA GLU A 174 -17.88 38.02 -8.22
C GLU A 174 -18.50 38.45 -9.55
N HIS A 175 -17.88 38.10 -10.68
CA HIS A 175 -18.44 38.40 -12.01
C HIS A 175 -19.80 37.71 -12.24
N ALA A 176 -19.94 36.44 -11.84
CA ALA A 176 -21.12 35.62 -12.09
C ALA A 176 -22.15 35.64 -10.96
N ARG A 177 -21.88 36.34 -9.85
CA ARG A 177 -22.66 36.29 -8.62
C ARG A 177 -24.14 36.58 -8.82
N ALA A 178 -24.47 37.55 -9.67
CA ALA A 178 -25.86 37.92 -9.96
C ALA A 178 -26.64 36.84 -10.73
N ILE A 179 -25.94 35.90 -11.39
CA ILE A 179 -26.52 34.85 -12.22
C ILE A 179 -26.63 33.53 -11.43
N ILE A 180 -25.70 33.27 -10.52
CA ILE A 180 -25.66 32.04 -9.72
C ILE A 180 -26.80 32.07 -8.69
N ASP A 181 -27.50 30.95 -8.58
CA ASP A 181 -28.59 30.77 -7.60
C ASP A 181 -28.11 31.00 -6.15
N PRO A 182 -28.89 31.65 -5.27
CA PRO A 182 -28.49 31.92 -3.88
C PRO A 182 -28.06 30.68 -3.07
N GLU A 183 -28.70 29.53 -3.27
CA GLU A 183 -28.32 28.30 -2.56
C GLU A 183 -26.95 27.80 -3.04
N ARG A 184 -26.69 27.88 -4.35
CA ARG A 184 -25.38 27.61 -4.96
C ARG A 184 -24.32 28.60 -4.48
N GLN A 185 -24.65 29.88 -4.36
CA GLN A 185 -23.75 30.90 -3.81
C GLN A 185 -23.30 30.54 -2.40
N ALA A 186 -24.23 30.15 -1.52
CA ALA A 186 -23.90 29.73 -0.16
C ALA A 186 -22.99 28.48 -0.13
N ALA A 187 -23.20 27.53 -1.04
CA ALA A 187 -22.34 26.35 -1.17
C ALA A 187 -20.93 26.71 -1.66
N ILE A 188 -20.80 27.58 -2.66
CA ILE A 188 -19.53 28.07 -3.17
C ILE A 188 -18.75 28.84 -2.09
N ASN A 189 -19.42 29.71 -1.33
CA ASN A 189 -18.79 30.45 -0.23
C ASN A 189 -18.20 29.51 0.83
N ARG A 190 -18.92 28.44 1.20
CA ARG A 190 -18.37 27.40 2.10
C ARG A 190 -17.17 26.69 1.50
N ARG A 191 -17.15 26.45 0.19
CA ARG A 191 -15.99 25.86 -0.50
C ARG A 191 -14.79 26.79 -0.50
N PHE A 192 -14.96 28.10 -0.72
CA PHE A 192 -13.88 29.07 -0.60
C PHE A 192 -13.25 29.08 0.78
N VAL A 193 -14.06 29.12 1.85
CA VAL A 193 -13.54 29.06 3.23
C VAL A 193 -12.71 27.81 3.43
N ARG A 194 -13.25 26.65 3.06
CA ARG A 194 -12.53 25.37 3.20
C ARG A 194 -11.25 25.31 2.37
N ALA A 195 -11.27 25.81 1.14
CA ALA A 195 -10.10 25.79 0.26
C ALA A 195 -9.00 26.72 0.77
N ARG A 196 -9.36 27.90 1.30
CA ARG A 196 -8.42 28.81 1.98
C ARG A 196 -7.78 28.16 3.20
N GLU A 197 -8.56 27.50 4.06
CA GLU A 197 -8.01 26.76 5.20
C GLU A 197 -7.00 25.70 4.74
N VAL A 198 -7.33 24.92 3.70
CA VAL A 198 -6.43 23.90 3.14
C VAL A 198 -5.15 24.53 2.59
N ALA A 199 -5.24 25.65 1.88
CA ALA A 199 -4.07 26.38 1.37
C ALA A 199 -3.16 26.84 2.51
N VAL A 200 -3.73 27.39 3.59
CA VAL A 200 -2.98 27.78 4.81
C VAL A 200 -2.23 26.59 5.40
N TYR A 201 -2.90 25.45 5.60
CA TYR A 201 -2.24 24.27 6.17
C TYR A 201 -1.10 23.76 5.29
N ARG A 202 -1.29 23.75 3.96
CA ARG A 202 -0.27 23.32 3.01
C ARG A 202 0.95 24.24 3.01
N ASP A 203 0.73 25.55 3.08
CA ASP A 203 1.82 26.52 3.10
C ASP A 203 2.61 26.44 4.41
N ILE A 204 1.92 26.30 5.55
CA ILE A 204 2.55 26.04 6.85
C ILE A 204 3.36 24.74 6.80
N ASP A 205 2.78 23.62 6.34
CA ASP A 205 3.48 22.34 6.22
C ASP A 205 4.75 22.45 5.36
N ARG A 206 4.66 23.15 4.21
CA ARG A 206 5.82 23.43 3.35
C ARG A 206 6.91 24.22 4.08
N HIS A 207 6.54 25.24 4.85
CA HIS A 207 7.50 26.03 5.62
C HIS A 207 8.13 25.23 6.76
N LEU A 208 7.36 24.40 7.45
CA LEU A 208 7.86 23.53 8.52
C LEU A 208 8.78 22.44 7.99
N ALA A 209 8.48 21.88 6.81
CA ALA A 209 9.37 20.93 6.13
C ALA A 209 10.72 21.54 5.73
N GLY A 210 10.79 22.87 5.61
CA GLY A 210 12.03 23.60 5.33
C GLY A 210 12.89 23.91 6.55
N ILE A 211 12.48 23.53 7.77
CA ILE A 211 13.29 23.73 8.98
C ILE A 211 14.56 22.86 8.86
N PRO A 212 15.76 23.43 8.98
CA PRO A 212 17.00 22.67 8.89
C PRO A 212 17.09 21.67 10.03
N ILE A 213 17.49 20.44 9.70
CA ILE A 213 17.71 19.38 10.67
C ILE A 213 19.20 19.36 11.01
N GLU A 214 19.52 19.47 12.29
CA GLU A 214 20.89 19.55 12.78
C GLU A 214 21.34 18.23 13.45
N PRO A 215 22.64 17.92 13.40
CA PRO A 215 23.18 16.72 14.04
C PRO A 215 23.16 16.75 15.58
N ALA A 216 23.12 17.95 16.17
CA ALA A 216 23.28 18.15 17.62
C ALA A 216 22.19 17.46 18.48
N GLY A 217 21.04 17.12 17.88
CA GLY A 217 19.99 16.35 18.53
C GLY A 217 18.73 16.26 17.68
N PRO A 218 17.77 15.40 18.07
CA PRO A 218 16.47 15.37 17.40
C PRO A 218 15.81 16.74 17.52
N PRO A 219 15.09 17.20 16.49
CA PRO A 219 14.52 18.52 16.50
C PRO A 219 13.37 18.58 17.54
N GLY A 220 13.35 19.64 18.35
CA GLY A 220 12.35 19.83 19.41
C GLY A 220 10.97 20.20 18.85
N LEU A 221 9.90 19.70 19.48
CA LEU A 221 8.51 19.99 19.07
C LEU A 221 8.19 21.48 19.18
N GLU A 222 8.77 22.17 20.16
CA GLU A 222 8.56 23.58 20.45
C GLU A 222 8.98 24.47 19.27
N ILE A 223 10.01 24.07 18.51
CA ILE A 223 10.47 24.81 17.32
C ILE A 223 9.38 24.78 16.25
N PHE A 224 8.77 23.63 16.00
CA PHE A 224 7.69 23.49 15.01
C PHE A 224 6.43 24.20 15.48
N GLN A 225 6.07 24.11 16.76
CA GLN A 225 4.91 24.80 17.31
C GLN A 225 5.06 26.32 17.25
N SER A 226 6.23 26.86 17.64
CA SER A 226 6.52 28.29 17.56
C SER A 226 6.46 28.76 16.10
N ARG A 227 7.09 28.02 15.19
CA ARG A 227 7.11 28.40 13.77
C ARG A 227 5.72 28.33 13.14
N ALA A 228 4.92 27.32 13.49
CA ALA A 228 3.55 27.20 13.01
C ALA A 228 2.66 28.33 13.55
N ALA A 229 2.87 28.76 14.79
CA ALA A 229 2.17 29.90 15.39
C ALA A 229 2.53 31.23 14.71
N GLU A 230 3.81 31.43 14.35
CA GLU A 230 4.25 32.61 13.59
C GLU A 230 3.65 32.69 12.17
N LEU A 231 3.34 31.55 11.57
CA LEU A 231 2.77 31.45 10.22
C LEU A 231 1.24 31.40 10.22
N ALA A 232 0.61 31.27 11.40
CA ALA A 232 -0.83 31.25 11.52
C ALA A 232 -1.41 32.64 11.21
N PRO A 233 -2.52 32.74 10.46
CA PRO A 233 -3.21 34.02 10.29
C PRO A 233 -3.64 34.63 11.62
N ASP A 234 -3.50 35.95 11.77
CA ASP A 234 -3.88 36.68 13.00
C ASP A 234 -5.37 36.53 13.35
N ASP A 235 -6.22 36.30 12.34
CA ASP A 235 -7.67 36.11 12.45
C ASP A 235 -8.10 34.64 12.47
N ALA A 236 -7.16 33.70 12.58
CA ALA A 236 -7.45 32.28 12.60
C ALA A 236 -8.37 31.90 13.78
N SER A 237 -9.45 31.17 13.48
CA SER A 237 -10.34 30.65 14.52
C SER A 237 -9.63 29.62 15.40
N ASN A 238 -10.16 29.37 16.61
CA ASN A 238 -9.63 28.34 17.51
C ASN A 238 -9.56 26.96 16.84
N GLU A 239 -10.52 26.63 15.97
CA GLU A 239 -10.50 25.35 15.24
C GLU A 239 -9.33 25.29 14.25
N VAL A 240 -9.08 26.39 13.52
CA VAL A 240 -7.94 26.50 12.59
C VAL A 240 -6.63 26.40 13.36
N GLN A 241 -6.50 27.09 14.50
CA GLN A 241 -5.29 27.02 15.34
C GLN A 241 -5.02 25.60 15.85
N VAL A 242 -6.04 24.86 16.29
CA VAL A 242 -5.90 23.45 16.70
C VAL A 242 -5.43 22.58 15.54
N ARG A 243 -5.91 22.83 14.31
CA ARG A 243 -5.45 22.10 13.13
C ARG A 243 -4.02 22.46 12.75
N ILE A 244 -3.61 23.72 12.86
CA ILE A 244 -2.23 24.17 12.65
C ILE A 244 -1.28 23.47 13.62
N ALA A 245 -1.65 23.35 14.90
CA ALA A 245 -0.87 22.60 15.89
C ALA A 245 -0.66 21.12 15.48
N LYS A 246 -1.69 20.47 14.92
CA LYS A 246 -1.57 19.10 14.39
C LYS A 246 -0.65 19.00 13.18
N VAL A 247 -0.64 20.01 12.30
CA VAL A 247 0.32 20.10 11.20
C VAL A 247 1.75 20.19 11.75
N ALA A 248 1.96 20.99 12.79
CA ALA A 248 3.26 21.10 13.46
C ALA A 248 3.74 19.77 14.06
N GLU A 249 2.87 19.04 14.76
CA GLU A 249 3.18 17.69 15.27
C GLU A 249 3.47 16.68 14.16
N HIS A 250 2.78 16.78 13.03
CA HIS A 250 3.04 15.93 11.88
C HIS A 250 4.42 16.23 11.25
N ALA A 251 4.73 17.50 11.02
CA ALA A 251 6.01 17.95 10.48
C ALA A 251 7.17 17.60 11.42
N HIS A 252 7.00 17.77 12.74
CA HIS A 252 7.96 17.37 13.77
C HIS A 252 8.30 15.88 13.68
N ARG A 253 7.28 15.00 13.68
CA ARG A 253 7.49 13.55 13.54
C ARG A 253 8.16 13.18 12.22
N HIS A 254 7.90 13.91 11.14
CA HIS A 254 8.59 13.71 9.87
C HIS A 254 10.08 14.07 9.99
N ALA A 255 10.39 15.24 10.56
CA ALA A 255 11.77 15.68 10.78
C ALA A 255 12.54 14.75 11.72
N GLU A 256 11.93 14.24 12.79
CA GLU A 256 12.54 13.27 13.70
C GLU A 256 12.90 11.95 13.00
N ARG A 257 12.01 11.45 12.11
CA ARG A 257 12.31 10.27 11.28
C ARG A 257 13.46 10.54 10.32
N GLN A 258 13.48 11.70 9.68
CA GLN A 258 14.56 12.09 8.78
C GLN A 258 15.90 12.21 9.53
N TRP A 259 15.89 12.82 10.71
CA TRP A 259 17.06 12.91 11.60
C TRP A 259 17.59 11.51 11.96
N SER A 260 16.71 10.62 12.41
CA SER A 260 17.09 9.24 12.77
C SER A 260 17.68 8.48 11.58
N ARG A 261 17.10 8.66 10.39
CA ARG A 261 17.61 8.09 9.15
C ARG A 261 19.00 8.61 8.79
N GLN A 262 19.24 9.91 8.93
CA GLN A 262 20.57 10.49 8.67
C GLN A 262 21.63 9.93 9.63
N GLN A 263 21.29 9.69 10.90
CA GLN A 263 22.21 8.99 11.83
C GLN A 263 22.51 7.55 11.39
N ALA A 264 21.50 6.83 10.89
CA ALA A 264 21.69 5.47 10.39
C ALA A 264 22.58 5.43 9.15
N GLU A 265 22.34 6.32 8.19
CA GLU A 265 23.16 6.48 6.99
C GLU A 265 24.61 6.88 7.35
N ALA A 266 24.80 7.76 8.33
CA ALA A 266 26.12 8.14 8.84
C ALA A 266 26.86 6.94 9.47
N GLY A 267 26.17 6.10 10.24
CA GLY A 267 26.75 4.90 10.83
C GLY A 267 27.27 3.91 9.77
N ILE A 268 26.48 3.67 8.71
CA ILE A 268 26.91 2.85 7.57
C ILE A 268 28.09 3.51 6.84
N ALA A 269 28.00 4.80 6.53
CA ALA A 269 29.03 5.52 5.80
C ALA A 269 30.37 5.54 6.56
N ALA A 270 30.32 5.68 7.89
CA ALA A 270 31.51 5.59 8.75
C ALA A 270 32.12 4.18 8.71
N PHE A 271 31.31 3.13 8.81
CA PHE A 271 31.78 1.75 8.70
C PHE A 271 32.46 1.48 7.35
N ASP A 272 31.81 1.87 6.25
CA ASP A 272 32.34 1.73 4.89
C ASP A 272 33.64 2.54 4.70
N TRP A 273 33.70 3.74 5.25
CA TRP A 273 34.88 4.59 5.17
C TRP A 273 36.09 3.93 5.84
N ILE A 274 35.91 3.34 7.03
CA ILE A 274 37.01 2.64 7.73
C ILE A 274 37.46 1.41 6.92
N GLY A 275 36.53 0.63 6.37
CA GLY A 275 36.88 -0.51 5.52
C GLY A 275 37.72 -0.12 4.30
N LYS A 276 37.48 1.06 3.72
CA LYS A 276 38.26 1.61 2.61
C LYS A 276 39.57 2.28 3.03
N ASN A 277 39.71 2.64 4.31
CA ASN A 277 40.85 3.39 4.85
C ASN A 277 41.42 2.73 6.12
N PRO A 278 41.87 1.46 6.06
CA PRO A 278 42.24 0.69 7.25
C PRO A 278 43.43 1.29 8.03
N ASP A 279 44.32 2.03 7.35
CA ASP A 279 45.50 2.65 7.96
C ASP A 279 45.24 4.06 8.52
N ARG A 280 44.00 4.56 8.44
CA ARG A 280 43.64 5.91 8.90
C ARG A 280 42.89 5.85 10.23
N SER A 281 43.15 6.83 11.09
CA SER A 281 42.36 7.03 12.31
C SER A 281 40.90 7.32 11.97
N PHE A 282 39.96 6.76 12.73
CA PHE A 282 38.54 7.08 12.64
C PHE A 282 38.23 8.56 12.92
N LEU A 283 39.14 9.30 13.55
CA LEU A 283 39.02 10.75 13.71
C LEU A 283 39.17 11.53 12.40
N ALA A 284 39.68 10.89 11.33
CA ALA A 284 39.79 11.46 9.99
C ALA A 284 38.54 11.20 9.11
N ILE A 285 37.47 10.63 9.68
CA ILE A 285 36.17 10.55 9.02
C ILE A 285 35.71 11.97 8.65
N PRO A 286 35.20 12.18 7.42
CA PRO A 286 34.68 13.48 6.97
C PRO A 286 33.62 14.07 7.93
N PRO A 287 33.63 15.40 8.20
CA PRO A 287 32.71 16.05 9.13
C PRO A 287 31.22 15.78 8.85
N ASP A 288 30.85 15.70 7.58
CA ASP A 288 29.48 15.43 7.11
C ASP A 288 28.97 14.03 7.48
N ILE A 289 29.86 13.07 7.74
CA ILE A 289 29.51 11.76 8.32
C ILE A 289 29.65 11.83 9.84
N ARG A 290 30.79 12.34 10.27
CA ARG A 290 31.24 12.34 11.67
C ARG A 290 30.25 13.03 12.60
N ASP A 291 29.76 14.19 12.20
CA ASP A 291 28.93 15.03 13.05
C ASP A 291 27.54 14.39 13.24
N TRP A 292 27.11 13.52 12.33
CA TRP A 292 25.84 12.78 12.39
C TRP A 292 25.89 11.46 13.18
N LEU A 293 27.07 11.04 13.63
CA LEU A 293 27.21 9.81 14.39
C LEU A 293 26.61 9.95 15.80
N ALA A 294 25.78 8.98 16.16
CA ALA A 294 25.23 8.88 17.51
C ALA A 294 26.30 8.47 18.53
N ALA A 295 26.07 8.78 19.82
CA ALA A 295 27.06 8.51 20.88
C ALA A 295 27.37 7.01 21.09
N ASP A 296 26.43 6.12 20.81
CA ASP A 296 26.64 4.66 20.78
C ASP A 296 27.43 4.23 19.54
N GLN A 297 27.15 4.80 18.37
CA GLN A 297 27.92 4.55 17.15
C GLN A 297 29.39 4.96 17.31
N TRP A 298 29.67 6.08 17.97
CA TRP A 298 31.03 6.50 18.33
C TRP A 298 31.77 5.46 19.18
N ARG A 299 31.10 4.91 20.18
CA ARG A 299 31.67 3.83 21.02
C ARG A 299 31.93 2.56 20.20
N GLY A 300 31.01 2.24 19.27
CA GLY A 300 31.18 1.14 18.32
C GLY A 300 32.41 1.31 17.42
N LEU A 301 32.65 2.52 16.90
CA LEU A 301 33.82 2.85 16.10
C LEU A 301 35.13 2.74 16.89
N GLU A 302 35.13 3.24 18.12
CA GLU A 302 36.31 3.15 19.00
C GLU A 302 36.66 1.69 19.30
N ALA A 303 35.66 0.86 19.63
CA ALA A 303 35.86 -0.57 19.85
C ALA A 303 36.35 -1.28 18.57
N PHE A 304 35.76 -0.96 17.41
CA PHE A 304 36.21 -1.50 16.12
C PHE A 304 37.68 -1.17 15.83
N TYR A 305 38.09 0.08 16.07
CA TYR A 305 39.45 0.54 15.81
C TYR A 305 40.47 -0.15 16.73
N ILE A 306 40.11 -0.43 17.98
CA ILE A 306 40.99 -1.11 18.95
C ILE A 306 41.08 -2.62 18.68
N ASP A 307 39.94 -3.26 18.43
CA ASP A 307 39.85 -4.73 18.36
C ASP A 307 39.97 -5.30 16.94
N GLY A 308 39.92 -4.45 15.91
CA GLY A 308 39.87 -4.84 14.50
C GLY A 308 38.56 -5.53 14.08
N ARG A 309 37.55 -5.54 14.95
CA ARG A 309 36.23 -6.14 14.70
C ARG A 309 35.14 -5.46 15.51
N LEU A 310 33.93 -5.47 14.99
CA LEU A 310 32.76 -4.97 15.72
C LEU A 310 32.40 -5.96 16.83
N ARG A 311 32.15 -5.43 18.03
CA ARG A 311 31.54 -6.19 19.13
C ARG A 311 30.05 -5.87 19.17
N THR A 312 29.25 -6.92 19.28
CA THR A 312 27.81 -6.77 19.50
C THR A 312 27.56 -6.21 20.89
N ASP A 313 26.84 -5.11 20.97
CA ASP A 313 26.25 -4.59 22.20
C ASP A 313 25.20 -5.60 22.70
N ARG A 314 25.47 -6.17 23.89
CA ARG A 314 24.65 -7.25 24.46
C ARG A 314 23.23 -6.79 24.78
N ASP A 315 23.07 -5.58 25.32
CA ASP A 315 21.77 -5.06 25.74
C ASP A 315 20.92 -4.69 24.52
N LEU A 316 21.56 -4.17 23.46
CA LEU A 316 20.92 -3.96 22.18
C LEU A 316 20.49 -5.28 21.53
N PHE A 317 21.37 -6.29 21.55
CA PHE A 317 21.06 -7.60 21.01
C PHE A 317 19.83 -8.19 21.70
N GLU A 318 19.81 -8.28 23.04
CA GLU A 318 18.71 -8.88 23.80
C GLU A 318 17.39 -8.15 23.55
N ARG A 319 17.42 -6.82 23.42
CA ARG A 319 16.23 -6.04 23.09
C ARG A 319 15.70 -6.31 21.68
N LEU A 320 16.56 -6.28 20.66
CA LEU A 320 16.16 -6.58 19.28
C LEU A 320 15.67 -8.04 19.15
N ASP A 321 16.34 -8.94 19.85
CA ASP A 321 15.98 -10.36 19.94
C ASP A 321 14.61 -10.58 20.57
N TRP A 322 14.34 -9.89 21.68
CA TRP A 322 13.03 -9.93 22.33
C TRP A 322 11.95 -9.35 21.43
N GLN A 323 12.17 -8.18 20.82
CA GLN A 323 11.21 -7.55 19.92
C GLN A 323 10.91 -8.46 18.72
N MET A 324 11.93 -9.07 18.12
CA MET A 324 11.76 -10.00 17.00
C MET A 324 10.79 -11.16 17.32
N ILE A 325 10.73 -11.62 18.57
CA ILE A 325 9.95 -12.79 18.99
C ILE A 325 8.58 -12.44 19.61
N TYR A 326 8.52 -11.35 20.37
CA TYR A 326 7.34 -10.98 21.16
C TYR A 326 6.60 -9.75 20.59
N GLU A 327 7.31 -8.87 19.88
CA GLU A 327 6.75 -7.68 19.25
C GLU A 327 7.18 -7.55 17.78
N PRO A 328 6.81 -8.52 16.92
CA PRO A 328 7.30 -8.59 15.55
C PRO A 328 6.96 -7.34 14.74
N ASP A 329 5.85 -6.65 15.04
CA ASP A 329 5.47 -5.40 14.40
C ASP A 329 6.40 -4.25 14.79
N THR A 330 6.76 -4.13 16.08
CA THR A 330 7.76 -3.16 16.56
C THR A 330 9.13 -3.43 15.93
N PHE A 331 9.54 -4.70 15.87
CA PHE A 331 10.81 -5.09 15.26
C PHE A 331 10.83 -4.84 13.74
N ALA A 332 9.71 -5.10 13.04
CA ALA A 332 9.58 -4.81 11.62
C ALA A 332 9.74 -3.32 11.29
N ALA A 333 9.35 -2.44 12.22
CA ALA A 333 9.50 -0.99 12.10
C ALA A 333 10.87 -0.45 12.56
N ALA A 334 11.72 -1.28 13.19
CA ALA A 334 13.00 -0.85 13.72
C ALA A 334 14.02 -0.53 12.61
N ASP A 335 14.77 0.56 12.75
CA ASP A 335 15.85 0.89 11.82
C ASP A 335 17.16 0.17 12.23
N LEU A 336 17.37 -1.04 11.71
CA LEU A 336 18.57 -1.83 12.02
C LEU A 336 19.87 -1.15 11.57
N ASN A 337 19.81 -0.28 10.56
CA ASN A 337 20.99 0.43 10.07
C ASN A 337 21.52 1.44 11.10
N ARG A 338 20.63 2.00 11.93
CA ARG A 338 21.02 2.83 13.09
C ARG A 338 22.00 2.11 14.01
N HIS A 339 21.85 0.80 14.10
CA HIS A 339 22.58 -0.09 14.98
C HIS A 339 23.76 -0.79 14.31
N ARG A 340 24.13 -0.39 13.09
CA ARG A 340 25.16 -1.07 12.30
C ARG A 340 26.50 -1.19 13.01
N LEU A 341 26.89 -0.16 13.77
CA LEU A 341 28.16 -0.09 14.51
C LEU A 341 28.07 -0.71 15.92
N SER A 342 26.87 -1.10 16.34
CA SER A 342 26.61 -1.72 17.64
C SER A 342 26.34 -3.23 17.52
N LEU A 343 26.34 -3.77 16.30
CA LEU A 343 26.14 -5.18 16.00
C LEU A 343 27.32 -5.68 15.16
N ASN A 344 27.85 -6.87 15.47
CA ASN A 344 28.78 -7.52 14.56
C ASN A 344 28.06 -7.93 13.25
N ASP A 345 28.85 -8.30 12.23
CA ASP A 345 28.31 -8.59 10.88
C ASP A 345 27.32 -9.77 10.88
N ALA A 346 27.58 -10.80 11.69
CA ALA A 346 26.73 -11.99 11.77
C ALA A 346 25.38 -11.67 12.44
N ASP A 347 25.39 -10.92 13.54
CA ASP A 347 24.19 -10.54 14.27
C ASP A 347 23.36 -9.52 13.48
N HIS A 348 24.01 -8.55 12.82
CA HIS A 348 23.32 -7.62 11.92
C HIS A 348 22.64 -8.37 10.76
N ALA A 349 23.34 -9.30 10.11
CA ALA A 349 22.78 -10.11 9.03
C ALA A 349 21.61 -10.99 9.50
N ARG A 350 21.71 -11.56 10.71
CA ARG A 350 20.61 -12.32 11.35
C ARG A 350 19.36 -11.46 11.50
N PHE A 351 19.48 -10.29 12.13
CA PHE A 351 18.34 -9.41 12.36
C PHE A 351 17.76 -8.87 11.05
N ALA A 352 18.60 -8.49 10.08
CA ALA A 352 18.12 -8.03 8.77
C ALA A 352 17.36 -9.14 8.01
N GLY A 353 17.85 -10.38 8.06
CA GLY A 353 17.17 -11.54 7.48
C GLY A 353 15.82 -11.81 8.15
N ALA A 354 15.76 -11.76 9.49
CA ALA A 354 14.53 -11.94 10.25
C ALA A 354 13.51 -10.82 9.97
N GLN A 355 13.95 -9.56 9.95
CA GLN A 355 13.10 -8.41 9.68
C GLN A 355 12.46 -8.51 8.30
N LYS A 356 13.24 -8.88 7.28
CA LYS A 356 12.74 -9.14 5.93
C LYS A 356 11.67 -10.23 5.91
N ALA A 357 11.90 -11.35 6.59
CA ALA A 357 10.92 -12.45 6.65
C ALA A 357 9.60 -12.02 7.30
N ILE A 358 9.67 -11.24 8.39
CA ILE A 358 8.49 -10.72 9.10
C ILE A 358 7.70 -9.74 8.21
N VAL A 359 8.37 -8.75 7.61
CA VAL A 359 7.73 -7.74 6.73
C VAL A 359 7.01 -8.39 5.55
N GLU A 360 7.60 -9.44 4.97
CA GLU A 360 7.03 -10.14 3.83
C GLU A 360 6.01 -11.23 4.22
N GLY A 361 5.76 -11.43 5.52
CA GLY A 361 4.86 -12.47 6.02
C GLY A 361 5.33 -13.90 5.69
N ARG A 362 6.63 -14.09 5.44
CA ARG A 362 7.20 -15.39 5.08
C ARG A 362 7.52 -16.19 6.34
N ILE A 363 7.09 -17.46 6.35
CA ILE A 363 7.51 -18.42 7.36
C ILE A 363 8.92 -18.89 7.00
N GLU A 364 9.93 -18.22 7.54
CA GLU A 364 11.33 -18.62 7.38
C GLU A 364 11.68 -19.74 8.36
N PRO A 365 12.07 -20.95 7.91
CA PRO A 365 12.30 -22.09 8.80
C PRO A 365 13.36 -21.83 9.88
N VAL A 366 14.40 -21.06 9.57
CA VAL A 366 15.44 -20.70 10.55
C VAL A 366 14.85 -19.83 11.66
N LEU A 367 14.07 -18.81 11.30
CA LEU A 367 13.41 -17.92 12.27
C LEU A 367 12.37 -18.67 13.11
N ALA A 368 11.61 -19.60 12.50
CA ALA A 368 10.64 -20.42 13.23
C ALA A 368 11.30 -21.32 14.29
N ARG A 369 12.46 -21.92 13.96
CA ARG A 369 13.25 -22.71 14.92
C ARG A 369 13.82 -21.84 16.04
N TYR A 370 14.36 -20.68 15.68
CA TYR A 370 14.88 -19.72 16.65
C TYR A 370 13.78 -19.20 17.60
N ASN A 371 12.59 -18.89 17.09
CA ASN A 371 11.44 -18.48 17.88
C ASN A 371 11.03 -19.56 18.89
N ARG A 372 10.93 -20.82 18.44
CA ARG A 372 10.67 -21.95 19.34
C ARG A 372 11.73 -22.05 20.44
N LEU A 373 13.01 -21.95 20.08
CA LEU A 373 14.12 -21.96 21.03
C LEU A 373 13.96 -20.85 22.07
N ARG A 374 13.81 -19.61 21.63
CA ARG A 374 13.73 -18.42 22.49
C ARG A 374 12.58 -18.51 23.49
N ARG A 375 11.37 -18.86 23.00
CA ARG A 375 10.17 -19.01 23.84
C ARG A 375 10.29 -20.19 24.81
N GLY A 376 10.92 -21.28 24.38
CA GLY A 376 11.17 -22.44 25.23
C GLY A 376 12.06 -22.10 26.42
N ILE A 377 13.14 -21.35 26.18
CA ILE A 377 14.06 -20.91 27.24
C ILE A 377 13.35 -20.01 28.24
N ASP A 378 12.64 -18.99 27.77
CA ASP A 378 11.96 -18.06 28.67
C ASP A 378 10.89 -18.75 29.52
N TRP A 379 10.16 -19.69 28.92
CA TRP A 379 9.20 -20.49 29.66
C TRP A 379 9.87 -21.38 30.71
N ALA A 380 10.96 -22.07 30.36
CA ALA A 380 11.67 -22.94 31.29
C ALA A 380 12.27 -22.16 32.47
N LEU A 381 12.89 -21.02 32.22
CA LEU A 381 13.42 -20.11 33.24
C LEU A 381 12.30 -19.56 34.13
N GLN A 382 11.16 -19.18 33.55
CA GLN A 382 9.99 -18.73 34.30
C GLN A 382 9.47 -19.81 35.25
N VAL A 383 9.39 -21.07 34.80
CA VAL A 383 8.98 -22.21 35.64
C VAL A 383 9.94 -22.42 36.82
N GLN A 384 11.23 -22.11 36.64
CA GLN A 384 12.24 -22.17 37.69
C GLN A 384 12.26 -20.94 38.59
N GLY A 385 11.45 -19.92 38.30
CA GLY A 385 11.43 -18.66 39.06
C GLY A 385 12.63 -17.74 38.78
N VAL A 386 13.35 -17.95 37.68
CA VAL A 386 14.44 -17.08 37.25
C VAL A 386 13.86 -15.85 36.54
N GLU A 387 14.28 -14.65 36.94
CA GLU A 387 13.87 -13.41 36.28
C GLU A 387 14.38 -13.38 34.84
N THR A 388 13.50 -13.02 33.88
CA THR A 388 13.82 -13.03 32.45
C THR A 388 14.94 -12.07 32.07
N ASP A 389 15.18 -11.02 32.85
CA ASP A 389 16.20 -10.02 32.56
C ASP A 389 17.48 -10.22 33.40
N SER A 390 17.56 -11.35 34.11
CA SER A 390 18.74 -11.70 34.91
C SER A 390 19.94 -12.09 34.03
N ALA A 391 21.14 -11.98 34.61
CA ALA A 391 22.37 -12.44 33.97
C ALA A 391 22.30 -13.95 33.64
N GLU A 392 21.71 -14.74 34.53
CA GLU A 392 21.47 -16.18 34.36
C GLU A 392 20.60 -16.47 33.14
N ALA A 393 19.48 -15.73 32.98
CA ALA A 393 18.62 -15.86 31.81
C ALA A 393 19.36 -15.53 30.51
N SER A 394 20.16 -14.46 30.49
CA SER A 394 20.94 -14.09 29.32
C SER A 394 22.04 -15.11 29.00
N GLU A 395 22.69 -15.71 30.01
CA GLU A 395 23.67 -16.79 29.80
C GLU A 395 23.02 -18.05 29.19
N ALA A 396 21.85 -18.48 29.71
CA ALA A 396 21.10 -19.60 29.16
C ALA A 396 20.71 -19.38 27.68
N ARG A 397 20.30 -18.15 27.32
CA ARG A 397 19.99 -17.78 25.92
C ARG A 397 21.21 -17.81 25.01
N VAL A 398 22.36 -17.35 25.50
CA VAL A 398 23.61 -17.39 24.73
C VAL A 398 24.05 -18.84 24.51
N ASP A 399 24.03 -19.69 25.54
CA ASP A 399 24.37 -21.12 25.40
C ASP A 399 23.47 -21.83 24.39
N ALA A 400 22.15 -21.67 24.54
CA ALA A 400 21.18 -22.29 23.66
C ALA A 400 21.32 -21.85 22.20
N ARG A 401 21.58 -20.56 21.97
CA ARG A 401 21.82 -20.01 20.63
C ARG A 401 23.09 -20.57 20.02
N ASN A 402 24.19 -20.62 20.77
CA ASN A 402 25.44 -21.22 20.30
C ASN A 402 25.26 -22.70 19.91
N ARG A 403 24.48 -23.45 20.71
CA ARG A 403 24.12 -24.84 20.40
C ARG A 403 23.27 -24.96 19.14
N LEU A 404 22.29 -24.06 18.97
CA LEU A 404 21.44 -24.05 17.78
C LEU A 404 22.24 -23.69 16.51
N ASP A 405 23.07 -22.66 16.57
CA ASP A 405 23.92 -22.22 15.45
C ASP A 405 24.93 -23.30 15.03
N GLY A 406 25.45 -24.07 15.99
CA GLY A 406 26.38 -25.17 15.74
C GLY A 406 25.73 -26.50 15.31
N PHE A 407 24.41 -26.64 15.46
CA PHE A 407 23.72 -27.93 15.33
C PHE A 407 23.91 -28.57 13.95
N ASP A 408 23.67 -27.83 12.87
CA ASP A 408 23.74 -28.35 11.50
C ASP A 408 25.16 -28.84 11.15
N VAL A 409 26.17 -28.15 11.66
CA VAL A 409 27.58 -28.50 11.44
C VAL A 409 27.96 -29.77 12.19
N ILE A 410 27.43 -29.95 13.39
CA ILE A 410 27.73 -31.10 14.26
C ILE A 410 26.97 -32.34 13.81
N GLU A 411 25.67 -32.19 13.56
CA GLU A 411 24.74 -33.30 13.30
C GLU A 411 24.51 -33.56 11.80
N GLY A 412 24.96 -32.66 10.91
CA GLY A 412 24.82 -32.81 9.46
C GLY A 412 23.38 -32.68 8.95
N ARG A 413 22.46 -32.17 9.77
CA ARG A 413 21.03 -31.97 9.46
C ARG A 413 20.46 -30.79 10.26
N ALA A 414 19.37 -30.20 9.77
CA ALA A 414 18.62 -29.19 10.51
C ALA A 414 18.02 -29.75 11.83
N PRO A 415 17.93 -28.96 12.91
CA PRO A 415 17.30 -29.38 14.15
C PRO A 415 15.79 -29.50 13.99
N THR A 416 15.23 -30.60 14.49
CA THR A 416 13.79 -30.83 14.63
C THR A 416 13.27 -30.13 15.89
N GLY A 417 11.95 -30.13 16.09
CA GLY A 417 11.34 -29.62 17.32
C GLY A 417 11.88 -30.29 18.59
N VAL A 418 12.12 -31.60 18.55
CA VAL A 418 12.65 -32.38 19.69
C VAL A 418 14.10 -32.00 20.00
N ASP A 419 14.91 -31.76 18.96
CA ASP A 419 16.29 -31.30 19.14
C ASP A 419 16.32 -29.92 19.81
N ILE A 420 15.43 -29.01 19.39
CA ILE A 420 15.30 -27.67 19.99
C ILE A 420 14.88 -27.77 21.45
N ASP A 421 13.88 -28.58 21.78
CA ASP A 421 13.42 -28.76 23.17
C ASP A 421 14.55 -29.36 24.04
N THR A 422 15.39 -30.22 23.46
CA THR A 422 16.58 -30.77 24.14
C THR A 422 17.63 -29.69 24.40
N ILE A 423 17.88 -28.81 23.43
CA ILE A 423 18.78 -27.65 23.61
C ILE A 423 18.26 -26.74 24.73
N VAL A 424 16.95 -26.43 24.73
CA VAL A 424 16.31 -25.63 25.78
C VAL A 424 16.57 -26.26 27.15
N ALA A 425 16.22 -27.54 27.33
CA ALA A 425 16.38 -28.23 28.62
C ALA A 425 17.84 -28.23 29.10
N GLN A 426 18.80 -28.45 28.19
CA GLN A 426 20.23 -28.45 28.52
C GLN A 426 20.76 -27.06 28.90
N SER A 427 20.19 -26.00 28.32
CA SER A 427 20.66 -24.63 28.53
C SER A 427 20.04 -23.98 29.77
N THR A 428 18.95 -24.55 30.30
CA THR A 428 18.24 -24.06 31.49
C THR A 428 18.36 -24.99 32.71
N ASP A 429 19.15 -26.07 32.65
CA ASP A 429 19.29 -26.97 33.80
C ASP A 429 20.24 -26.36 34.86
N PRO A 430 19.76 -26.08 36.10
CA PRO A 430 20.60 -25.51 37.16
C PRO A 430 21.71 -26.45 37.65
N ALA A 431 21.69 -27.73 37.25
CA ALA A 431 22.63 -28.75 37.73
C ALA A 431 24.00 -28.80 37.03
N VAL A 432 24.33 -27.84 36.15
CA VAL A 432 25.68 -27.72 35.57
C VAL A 432 26.40 -26.44 36.06
N PRO A 433 26.75 -26.34 37.36
CA PRO A 433 27.66 -25.31 37.81
C PRO A 433 29.06 -25.64 37.26
N GLY A 434 29.52 -24.86 36.28
CA GLY A 434 30.87 -24.98 35.74
C GLY A 434 30.99 -25.79 34.44
N GLY A 435 29.98 -25.75 33.57
CA GLY A 435 30.17 -26.05 32.15
C GLY A 435 31.15 -25.05 31.55
N GLY A 436 32.44 -25.35 31.67
CA GLY A 436 33.52 -24.51 31.21
C GLY A 436 33.24 -24.00 29.80
N HIS A 437 33.37 -22.69 29.66
CA HIS A 437 33.36 -21.91 28.44
C HIS A 437 34.06 -22.68 27.30
N LEU A 438 33.34 -23.51 26.56
CA LEU A 438 33.82 -24.04 25.29
C LEU A 438 33.54 -22.95 24.27
N VAL A 439 34.43 -21.95 24.24
CA VAL A 439 34.61 -21.14 23.03
C VAL A 439 35.18 -22.12 21.99
N PRO A 440 34.47 -22.42 20.88
CA PRO A 440 35.10 -23.14 19.79
C PRO A 440 36.16 -22.20 19.22
N VAL A 441 37.41 -22.36 19.65
CA VAL A 441 38.55 -21.81 18.94
C VAL A 441 38.67 -22.63 17.67
N ALA A 442 38.73 -21.98 16.51
CA ALA A 442 39.01 -22.67 15.26
C ALA A 442 40.25 -23.56 15.45
N ALA A 443 40.09 -24.87 15.25
CA ALA A 443 41.15 -25.87 15.39
C ALA A 443 42.18 -25.79 14.23
N GLY A 444 42.63 -24.58 13.89
CA GLY A 444 43.68 -24.31 12.92
C GLY A 444 45.08 -24.38 13.52
N ASP A 445 45.23 -24.14 14.83
CA ASP A 445 46.56 -23.82 15.40
C ASP A 445 47.21 -24.93 16.23
N LEU A 446 46.49 -25.99 16.61
CA LEU A 446 47.05 -27.11 17.38
C LEU A 446 47.24 -28.36 16.51
N LYS A 447 48.50 -28.66 16.15
CA LYS A 447 48.86 -29.85 15.35
C LYS A 447 48.91 -31.11 16.22
N CYS A 448 48.38 -32.21 15.70
CA CYS A 448 48.56 -33.54 16.28
C CYS A 448 50.04 -33.96 16.25
N VAL A 449 50.57 -34.38 17.39
CA VAL A 449 51.98 -34.80 17.57
C VAL A 449 52.13 -36.33 17.58
N GLY A 450 51.08 -37.06 17.16
CA GLY A 450 51.09 -38.53 17.08
C GLY A 450 51.96 -39.05 15.93
N GLY A 451 52.85 -40.01 16.21
CA GLY A 451 53.84 -40.52 15.25
C GLY A 451 53.28 -41.17 13.97
N SER A 452 51.98 -41.50 13.94
CA SER A 452 51.28 -42.03 12.76
C SER A 452 50.41 -40.99 12.03
N CYS A 453 50.39 -39.73 12.46
CA CYS A 453 49.54 -38.69 11.87
C CYS A 453 50.30 -37.83 10.86
N THR A 454 50.39 -38.27 9.61
CA THR A 454 51.10 -37.53 8.55
C THR A 454 50.40 -36.24 8.08
N ARG A 455 49.15 -36.00 8.49
CA ARG A 455 48.35 -34.83 8.08
C ARG A 455 48.05 -33.82 9.19
N GLY A 456 48.66 -33.97 10.37
CA GLY A 456 48.59 -32.95 11.44
C GLY A 456 47.26 -32.86 12.21
N GLY A 457 46.29 -33.75 12.01
CA GLY A 457 45.06 -33.79 12.80
C GLY A 457 43.91 -34.57 12.13
N SER A 458 42.83 -34.83 12.89
CA SER A 458 41.52 -35.02 12.26
C SER A 458 41.18 -33.73 11.50
N ARG A 459 40.38 -33.78 10.45
CA ARG A 459 40.05 -32.63 9.60
C ARG A 459 39.23 -31.55 10.34
N GLY A 460 39.81 -30.91 11.36
CA GLY A 460 39.30 -29.74 12.06
C GLY A 460 38.09 -29.91 12.99
N THR A 461 37.55 -31.12 13.19
CA THR A 461 36.21 -31.27 13.79
C THR A 461 36.10 -32.16 15.04
N THR A 462 37.21 -32.70 15.56
CA THR A 462 37.18 -33.41 16.86
C THR A 462 38.19 -32.80 17.82
N GLY A 463 37.73 -32.50 19.04
CA GLY A 463 38.59 -31.91 20.07
C GLY A 463 39.84 -32.75 20.35
N MET A 464 40.92 -32.08 20.74
CA MET A 464 42.23 -32.68 20.92
C MET A 464 42.36 -33.25 22.34
N TYR A 465 43.11 -34.34 22.48
CA TYR A 465 43.39 -34.99 23.76
C TYR A 465 44.81 -34.69 24.18
N HIS A 466 45.01 -34.24 25.41
CA HIS A 466 46.36 -34.04 25.95
C HIS A 466 46.79 -35.28 26.76
N MET A 467 47.79 -36.01 26.25
CA MET A 467 48.28 -37.24 26.86
C MET A 467 49.80 -37.28 26.85
N GLU A 468 50.43 -37.54 28.01
CA GLU A 468 51.89 -37.65 28.15
C GLU A 468 52.64 -36.44 27.56
N GLY A 469 52.09 -35.24 27.73
CA GLY A 469 52.67 -33.99 27.21
C GLY A 469 52.47 -33.76 25.70
N LYS A 470 51.69 -34.60 25.01
CA LYS A 470 51.41 -34.49 23.57
C LYS A 470 49.95 -34.14 23.31
N ASN A 471 49.73 -33.29 22.30
CA ASN A 471 48.39 -33.05 21.75
C ASN A 471 48.11 -34.08 20.67
N LEU A 472 47.13 -34.96 20.90
CA LEU A 472 46.78 -36.06 20.02
C LEU A 472 45.36 -35.89 19.50
N CYS A 473 45.16 -36.15 18.22
CA CYS A 473 43.80 -36.35 17.71
C CYS A 473 43.24 -37.68 18.24
N ARG A 474 41.92 -37.84 18.22
CA ARG A 474 41.23 -39.04 18.74
C ARG A 474 41.86 -40.35 18.27
N SER A 475 42.16 -40.48 16.97
CA SER A 475 42.73 -41.73 16.43
C SER A 475 44.15 -42.02 16.95
N CYS A 476 44.96 -40.99 17.18
CA CYS A 476 46.30 -41.17 17.74
C CYS A 476 46.25 -41.47 19.24
N ALA A 477 45.33 -40.88 19.99
CA ALA A 477 45.11 -41.19 21.39
C ALA A 477 44.68 -42.66 21.58
N VAL A 478 43.69 -43.14 20.79
CA VAL A 478 43.25 -44.55 20.83
C VAL A 478 44.39 -45.52 20.51
N LYS A 479 45.21 -45.17 19.50
CA LYS A 479 46.36 -45.98 19.11
C LYS A 479 47.46 -46.01 20.17
N GLN A 480 47.74 -44.86 20.80
CA GLN A 480 48.74 -44.78 21.87
C GLN A 480 48.30 -45.56 23.12
N LEU A 481 47.00 -45.68 23.36
CA LEU A 481 46.43 -46.54 24.41
C LEU A 481 46.37 -48.04 24.02
N GLY A 482 46.69 -48.41 22.77
CA GLY A 482 46.59 -49.79 22.30
C GLY A 482 45.16 -50.32 22.19
N MET A 483 44.17 -49.44 22.13
CA MET A 483 42.74 -49.79 22.19
C MET A 483 42.05 -49.83 20.82
N GLU A 484 42.79 -50.00 19.73
CA GLU A 484 42.26 -49.90 18.35
C GLU A 484 41.10 -50.89 18.07
N ASN A 485 41.01 -51.97 18.85
CA ASN A 485 39.98 -53.00 18.72
C ASN A 485 38.93 -52.97 19.85
N SER A 486 38.96 -51.97 20.74
CA SER A 486 37.99 -51.85 21.83
C SER A 486 36.63 -51.36 21.33
N PRO A 487 35.52 -51.81 21.95
CA PRO A 487 34.18 -51.26 21.72
C PRO A 487 34.12 -49.73 21.90
N ALA A 488 33.26 -49.05 21.13
CA ALA A 488 33.23 -47.59 21.05
C ALA A 488 32.87 -46.91 22.38
N ASP A 489 32.07 -47.55 23.22
CA ASP A 489 31.68 -47.11 24.55
C ASP A 489 32.84 -47.18 25.56
N GLU A 490 33.65 -48.25 25.53
CA GLU A 490 34.88 -48.36 26.33
C GLU A 490 35.93 -47.33 25.91
N LEU A 491 36.06 -47.06 24.61
CA LEU A 491 36.92 -46.01 24.08
C LEU A 491 36.52 -44.62 24.58
N MET A 492 35.22 -44.31 24.56
CA MET A 492 34.73 -43.00 25.00
C MET A 492 34.83 -42.84 26.52
N LYS A 493 34.63 -43.90 27.30
CA LYS A 493 34.81 -43.88 28.76
C LYS A 493 36.27 -43.62 29.14
N THR A 494 37.19 -44.33 28.49
CA THR A 494 38.64 -44.20 28.77
C THR A 494 39.19 -42.85 28.30
N LEU A 495 38.76 -42.35 27.15
CA LEU A 495 39.21 -41.04 26.64
C LEU A 495 38.67 -39.85 27.44
N LYS A 496 37.56 -40.02 28.19
CA LYS A 496 37.03 -38.98 29.08
C LYS A 496 37.91 -38.73 30.31
N GLU A 497 38.74 -39.71 30.69
CA GLU A 497 39.67 -39.57 31.82
C GLU A 497 40.89 -38.69 31.47
N PHE A 498 41.11 -38.41 30.17
CA PHE A 498 42.17 -37.51 29.70
C PHE A 498 41.61 -36.13 29.36
N GLU A 499 42.26 -35.08 29.87
CA GLU A 499 41.85 -33.68 29.71
C GLU A 499 41.73 -33.33 28.22
N LYS A 500 40.52 -32.92 27.81
CA LYS A 500 40.22 -32.44 26.45
C LYS A 500 40.53 -30.94 26.43
N ARG A 501 41.55 -30.54 25.67
CA ARG A 501 41.97 -29.15 25.51
C ARG A 501 41.39 -28.53 24.25
#